data_AF-A0A183VG02-F1
#
_entry.id   AF-A0A183VG02-F1
#
_cell.length_a   1.000
_cell.length_b   1.000
_cell.length_c   1.000
_cell.angle_alpha   90.00
_cell.angle_beta   90.00
_cell.angle_gamma   90.00
#
_symmetry.space_group_name_H-M   'P 1'
#
loop_
_entity.id
_entity.type
_entity.pdbx_description
1 polymer ?
#
loop_
_entity_poly.entity_id
_entity_poly.type
_entity_poly.pdbx_seq_one_letter_code
_entity_poly.pdbx_strand_id
1 'polypeptide(L)'
;LTDSDPYDEDELCTVIIAVMQKYRRELKYAGIENLAIGFAVYDAGDVSGRLSRGYFQSHKSCARSAAFINLREVTARFRVPPGNYVIVPSTFEPNEEAEFMLRIYTNGFIESE
;
A
#
# COMPACT_ATOMS: atom_id res chain seq x y z
N LEU A 1 -6.31 -11.46 4.36
CA LEU A 1 -5.25 -12.45 4.67
C LEU A 1 -5.85 -13.49 5.58
N THR A 2 -5.94 -14.74 5.14
CA THR A 2 -6.78 -15.73 5.83
C THR A 2 -6.05 -16.58 6.86
N ASP A 3 -4.74 -16.81 6.72
CA ASP A 3 -3.96 -17.60 7.68
C ASP A 3 -2.47 -17.20 7.70
N SER A 4 -1.83 -17.35 8.86
CA SER A 4 -0.39 -17.22 9.03
C SER A 4 0.32 -18.54 8.75
N ASP A 5 1.62 -18.52 8.50
CA ASP A 5 2.40 -19.76 8.32
C ASP A 5 2.46 -20.53 9.65
N PRO A 6 2.05 -21.82 9.72
CA PRO A 6 2.02 -22.60 10.97
C PRO A 6 3.43 -22.87 11.56
N TYR A 7 4.49 -22.57 10.80
CA TYR A 7 5.87 -22.64 11.27
C TYR A 7 6.43 -21.30 11.75
N ASP A 8 5.66 -20.20 11.67
CA ASP A 8 6.06 -18.89 12.18
C ASP A 8 5.69 -18.75 13.66
N GLU A 9 6.65 -18.34 14.50
CA GLU A 9 6.47 -18.27 15.96
C GLU A 9 5.57 -17.11 16.43
N ASP A 10 5.31 -16.12 15.57
CA ASP A 10 4.61 -14.89 15.94
C ASP A 10 3.17 -14.78 15.39
N GLU A 11 2.68 -15.82 14.70
CA GLU A 11 1.32 -15.88 14.12
C GLU A 11 0.98 -14.70 13.17
N LEU A 12 1.99 -14.07 12.55
CA LEU A 12 1.77 -12.99 11.58
C LEU A 12 1.91 -13.46 10.11
N CYS A 13 1.27 -12.72 9.21
CA CYS A 13 1.47 -12.84 7.78
C CYS A 13 2.60 -11.90 7.33
N THR A 14 3.52 -12.39 6.49
CA THR A 14 4.45 -11.52 5.76
C THR A 14 3.71 -10.90 4.57
N VAL A 15 3.76 -9.57 4.45
CA VAL A 15 3.19 -8.85 3.30
C VAL A 15 4.23 -7.89 2.74
N ILE A 16 4.43 -7.93 1.42
CA ILE A 16 5.25 -6.99 0.68
C ILE A 16 4.32 -6.20 -0.25
N ILE A 17 4.31 -4.88 -0.08
CA ILE A 17 3.51 -3.97 -0.88
C ILE A 17 4.46 -3.13 -1.73
N ALA A 18 4.22 -3.10 -3.04
CA ALA A 18 4.97 -2.31 -3.99
C ALA A 18 4.04 -1.42 -4.83
N VAL A 19 4.31 -0.12 -4.84
CA VAL A 19 3.59 0.88 -5.63
C VAL A 19 4.53 1.45 -6.68
N MET A 20 4.21 1.24 -7.96
CA MET A 20 4.99 1.74 -9.10
C MET A 20 4.21 2.77 -9.91
N GLN A 21 4.80 3.92 -10.22
CA GLN A 21 4.24 4.87 -11.19
C GLN A 21 4.56 4.44 -12.63
N LYS A 22 3.53 4.39 -13.49
CA LYS A 22 3.61 3.95 -14.89
C LYS A 22 4.01 5.10 -15.82
N TYR A 23 4.56 4.77 -16.99
CA TYR A 23 4.88 5.67 -18.12
C TYR A 23 5.82 6.86 -17.85
N ARG A 24 6.24 7.08 -16.61
CA ARG A 24 7.12 8.21 -16.23
C ARG A 24 8.50 8.16 -16.89
N ARG A 25 8.97 7.00 -17.36
CA ARG A 25 10.21 6.89 -18.15
C ARG A 25 10.09 7.60 -19.49
N GLU A 26 8.95 7.46 -20.15
CA GLU A 26 8.69 8.08 -21.44
C GLU A 26 8.56 9.59 -21.25
N LEU A 27 7.91 10.06 -20.18
CA LEU A 27 7.73 11.49 -19.94
C LEU A 27 9.02 12.27 -19.58
N LYS A 28 10.15 11.58 -19.34
CA LYS A 28 11.42 12.23 -19.02
C LYS A 28 11.93 13.16 -20.12
N TYR A 29 11.69 12.86 -21.40
CA TYR A 29 12.10 13.76 -22.49
C TYR A 29 11.33 15.08 -22.48
N ALA A 30 10.13 15.08 -21.90
CA ALA A 30 9.29 16.27 -21.71
C ALA A 30 9.61 17.01 -20.41
N GLY A 31 10.67 16.60 -19.69
CA GLY A 31 11.08 17.22 -18.41
C GLY A 31 10.19 16.85 -17.23
N ILE A 32 9.30 15.86 -17.37
CA ILE A 32 8.40 15.44 -16.29
C ILE A 32 9.13 14.40 -15.42
N GLU A 33 9.30 14.74 -14.15
CA GLU A 33 9.95 13.86 -13.17
C GLU A 33 8.97 12.85 -12.54
N ASN A 34 9.53 11.94 -11.74
CA ASN A 34 8.76 11.06 -10.88
C ASN A 34 8.04 11.88 -9.80
N LEU A 35 6.79 11.54 -9.52
CA LEU A 35 6.08 12.08 -8.36
C LEU A 35 6.62 11.46 -7.08
N ALA A 36 6.56 12.21 -5.98
CA ALA A 36 6.72 11.66 -4.65
C ALA A 36 5.52 10.76 -4.33
N ILE A 37 5.74 9.44 -4.35
CA ILE A 37 4.70 8.44 -4.12
C ILE A 37 4.93 7.69 -2.81
N GLY A 38 3.86 7.17 -2.24
CA GLY A 38 3.87 6.38 -1.02
C GLY A 38 2.56 5.65 -0.83
N PHE A 39 2.43 4.95 0.30
CA PHE A 39 1.18 4.30 0.66
C PHE A 39 1.00 4.19 2.17
N ALA A 40 -0.25 4.10 2.59
CA ALA A 40 -0.65 3.79 3.96
C ALA A 40 -1.53 2.54 3.97
N VAL A 41 -1.45 1.78 5.05
CA VAL A 41 -2.24 0.57 5.28
C VAL A 41 -3.05 0.78 6.55
N TYR A 42 -4.35 0.50 6.47
CA TYR A 42 -5.26 0.55 7.58
C TYR A 42 -5.81 -0.84 7.83
N ASP A 43 -5.85 -1.25 9.08
CA ASP A 43 -6.69 -2.37 9.51
C ASP A 43 -8.15 -1.94 9.35
N ALA A 44 -8.93 -2.71 8.60
CA ALA A 44 -10.33 -2.46 8.30
C ALA A 44 -11.28 -3.23 9.22
N GLY A 45 -10.77 -4.23 9.97
CA GLY A 45 -11.59 -5.15 10.75
C GLY A 45 -12.73 -5.73 9.92
N ASP A 46 -13.97 -5.52 10.37
CA ASP A 46 -15.18 -5.99 9.70
C ASP A 46 -15.80 -4.96 8.74
N VAL A 47 -15.15 -3.80 8.54
CA VAL A 47 -15.66 -2.75 7.66
C VAL A 47 -15.42 -3.15 6.20
N SER A 48 -16.52 -3.31 5.45
CA SER A 48 -16.47 -3.56 4.02
C SER A 48 -16.74 -2.30 3.19
N GLY A 49 -16.22 -2.30 1.96
CA GLY A 49 -16.42 -1.20 1.01
C GLY A 49 -15.56 0.04 1.25
N ARG A 50 -16.00 1.18 0.69
CA ARG A 50 -15.21 2.42 0.67
C ARG A 50 -15.20 3.09 2.05
N LEU A 51 -14.01 3.19 2.64
CA LEU A 51 -13.80 3.92 3.89
C LEU A 51 -14.05 5.43 3.72
N SER A 52 -14.71 6.02 4.72
CA SER A 52 -15.06 7.45 4.71
C SER A 52 -13.89 8.33 5.19
N ARG A 53 -13.98 9.64 4.94
CA ARG A 53 -13.02 10.60 5.50
C ARG A 53 -12.96 10.53 7.04
N GLY A 54 -14.11 10.37 7.70
CA GLY A 54 -14.18 10.25 9.16
C GLY A 54 -13.39 9.05 9.68
N TYR A 55 -13.40 7.93 8.94
CA TYR A 55 -12.61 6.75 9.27
C TYR A 55 -11.11 7.05 9.35
N PHE A 56 -10.55 7.69 8.32
CA PHE A 56 -9.12 8.03 8.26
C PHE A 56 -8.72 9.11 9.28
N GLN A 57 -9.66 9.91 9.76
CA GLN A 57 -9.41 10.90 10.82
C GLN A 57 -9.38 10.26 12.21
N SER A 58 -10.17 9.20 12.43
CA SER A 58 -10.27 8.51 13.73
C SER A 58 -9.31 7.33 13.88
N HIS A 59 -8.84 6.74 12.78
CA HIS A 59 -7.94 5.57 12.80
C HIS A 59 -6.55 5.93 12.28
N LYS A 60 -5.52 5.43 12.95
CA LYS A 60 -4.14 5.55 12.48
C LYS A 60 -3.82 4.39 11.53
N SER A 61 -2.96 4.66 10.53
CA SER A 61 -2.41 3.60 9.69
C SER A 61 -1.61 2.60 10.55
N CYS A 62 -1.85 1.29 10.36
CA CYS A 62 -1.09 0.23 11.03
C CYS A 62 0.27 0.00 10.36
N ALA A 63 0.39 0.33 9.06
CA ALA A 63 1.64 0.30 8.31
C ALA A 63 1.66 1.41 7.25
N ARG A 64 2.85 1.79 6.78
CA ARG A 64 3.04 2.79 5.73
C ARG A 64 4.41 2.66 5.09
N SER A 65 4.57 3.19 3.88
CA SER A 65 5.90 3.38 3.30
C SER A 65 6.75 4.30 4.21
N ALA A 66 8.06 4.07 4.24
CA ALA A 66 8.97 4.81 5.13
C ALA A 66 8.96 6.33 4.85
N ALA A 67 8.79 6.69 3.58
CA ALA A 67 8.61 8.06 3.13
C ALA A 67 7.73 8.09 1.88
N PHE A 68 7.28 9.29 1.52
CA PHE A 68 6.90 9.58 0.15
C PHE A 68 8.16 10.04 -0.59
N ILE A 69 8.51 9.35 -1.68
CA ILE A 69 9.78 9.56 -2.37
C ILE A 69 9.59 9.52 -3.87
N ASN A 70 10.36 10.33 -4.60
CA ASN A 70 10.36 10.46 -6.05
C ASN A 70 11.08 9.30 -6.78
N LEU A 71 10.88 8.08 -6.28
CA LEU A 71 11.29 6.85 -6.95
C LEU A 71 10.18 6.36 -7.88
N ARG A 72 10.57 5.65 -8.93
CA ARG A 72 9.60 5.00 -9.82
C ARG A 72 8.75 3.96 -9.06
N GLU A 73 9.33 3.33 -8.05
CA GLU A 73 8.67 2.36 -7.21
C GLU A 73 9.05 2.55 -5.74
N VAL A 74 8.06 2.40 -4.86
CA VAL A 74 8.23 2.33 -3.41
C VAL A 74 7.70 0.98 -2.93
N THR A 75 8.56 0.26 -2.22
CA THR A 75 8.27 -1.09 -1.71
C THR A 75 8.57 -1.16 -0.23
N ALA A 76 7.69 -1.79 0.54
CA ALA A 76 7.97 -2.12 1.94
C ALA A 76 7.42 -3.49 2.31
N ARG A 77 8.10 -4.12 3.28
CA ARG A 77 7.73 -5.41 3.88
C ARG A 77 7.20 -5.16 5.27
N PHE A 78 6.07 -5.80 5.59
CA PHE A 78 5.43 -5.76 6.90
C PHE A 78 5.16 -7.18 7.39
N ARG A 79 5.05 -7.28 8.71
CA ARG A 79 4.41 -8.42 9.39
C ARG A 79 3.14 -7.92 10.03
N VAL A 80 2.01 -8.52 9.69
CA VAL A 80 0.69 -8.09 10.17
C VAL A 80 -0.13 -9.31 10.56
N PRO A 81 -1.04 -9.22 11.55
CA PRO A 81 -1.95 -10.31 11.86
C PRO A 81 -2.83 -10.68 10.65
N PRO A 82 -3.37 -11.90 10.58
CA PRO A 82 -4.46 -12.21 9.65
C PRO A 82 -5.64 -11.23 9.82
N GLY A 83 -6.30 -10.87 8.72
CA GLY A 83 -7.37 -9.88 8.74
C GLY A 83 -7.60 -9.15 7.42
N ASN A 84 -8.46 -8.11 7.50
CA ASN A 84 -8.86 -7.27 6.38
C ASN A 84 -8.14 -5.93 6.44
N TYR A 85 -7.52 -5.55 5.32
CA TYR A 85 -6.69 -4.36 5.26
C TYR A 85 -7.05 -3.52 4.04
N VAL A 86 -7.03 -2.21 4.21
CA VAL A 86 -7.14 -1.25 3.11
C VAL A 86 -5.79 -0.61 2.86
N ILE A 87 -5.29 -0.75 1.64
CA ILE A 87 -4.06 -0.10 1.15
C ILE A 87 -4.45 1.14 0.37
N VAL A 88 -3.94 2.29 0.78
CA VAL A 88 -4.17 3.59 0.14
C VAL A 88 -2.87 4.05 -0.53
N PRO A 89 -2.64 3.72 -1.82
CA PRO A 89 -1.55 4.31 -2.60
C PRO A 89 -1.89 5.77 -2.94
N SER A 90 -0.91 6.67 -2.84
CA SER A 90 -1.11 8.08 -3.14
C SER A 90 0.20 8.79 -3.52
N THR A 91 0.05 9.99 -4.09
CA THR A 91 1.10 11.01 -4.20
C THR A 91 1.18 11.80 -2.89
N PHE A 92 2.29 12.49 -2.67
CA PHE A 92 2.47 13.33 -1.48
C PHE A 92 1.55 14.55 -1.53
N GLU A 93 1.60 15.28 -2.64
CA GLU A 93 0.72 16.42 -2.87
C GLU A 93 -0.61 15.98 -3.48
N PRO A 94 -1.73 16.62 -3.11
CA PRO A 94 -3.01 16.38 -3.73
C PRO A 94 -3.05 16.94 -5.17
N ASN A 95 -3.97 16.41 -5.98
CA ASN A 95 -4.23 16.84 -7.37
C ASN A 95 -3.08 16.54 -8.36
N GLU A 96 -2.18 15.63 -8.01
CA GLU A 96 -1.17 15.10 -8.92
C GLU A 96 -1.70 13.86 -9.64
N GLU A 97 -1.75 13.89 -10.96
CA GLU A 97 -2.25 12.78 -11.78
C GLU A 97 -1.13 11.82 -12.17
N ALA A 98 -1.36 10.53 -11.93
CA ALA A 98 -0.48 9.47 -12.40
C ALA A 98 -1.22 8.13 -12.50
N GLU A 99 -0.82 7.34 -13.49
CA GLU A 99 -1.13 5.92 -13.48
C GLU A 99 -0.17 5.15 -12.58
N PHE A 100 -0.68 4.16 -11.86
CA PHE A 100 0.12 3.33 -10.97
C PHE A 100 -0.20 1.85 -11.13
N MET A 101 0.70 1.02 -10.59
CA MET A 101 0.55 -0.41 -10.42
C MET A 101 0.80 -0.75 -8.97
N LEU A 102 -0.18 -1.41 -8.34
CA LEU A 102 -0.06 -1.96 -6.99
C LEU A 102 0.23 -3.45 -7.09
N ARG A 103 1.27 -3.92 -6.41
CA ARG A 103 1.62 -5.34 -6.32
C ARG A 103 1.70 -5.74 -4.86
N ILE A 104 1.10 -6.88 -4.54
CA ILE A 104 1.05 -7.43 -3.19
C ILE A 104 1.60 -8.85 -3.26
N TYR A 105 2.62 -9.13 -2.45
CA TYR A 105 3.16 -10.47 -2.27
C TYR A 105 3.00 -10.85 -0.81
N THR A 106 2.57 -12.07 -0.54
CA THR A 106 2.43 -12.57 0.82
C THR A 106 2.71 -14.06 0.85
N ASN A 107 2.95 -14.60 2.05
CA ASN A 107 3.01 -16.04 2.29
C ASN A 107 1.62 -16.66 2.55
N GLY A 108 0.61 -15.87 2.91
CA GLY A 108 -0.76 -16.35 3.14
C GLY A 108 -1.65 -16.33 1.89
N PHE A 109 -2.88 -16.83 1.99
CA PHE A 109 -3.87 -16.62 0.93
C PHE A 109 -4.44 -15.19 1.01
N ILE A 110 -4.53 -14.54 -0.15
CA ILE A 110 -5.20 -13.25 -0.32
C ILE A 110 -6.54 -13.48 -0.98
N GLU A 111 -7.58 -12.95 -0.36
CA GLU A 111 -8.84 -12.65 -1.01
C GLU A 111 -8.88 -11.13 -1.23
N SER A 112 -9.23 -10.70 -2.44
CA SER A 112 -9.40 -9.29 -2.78
C SER A 112 -10.76 -9.09 -3.43
N GLU A 113 -11.56 -8.16 -2.92
CA GLU A 113 -12.80 -7.70 -3.53
C GLU A 113 -12.56 -6.54 -4.50
#